data_AF-A0A1Q5CKA5-F1
#
_entry.id   AF-A0A1Q5CKA5-F1
#
_cell.length_a   1.000
_cell.length_b   1.000
_cell.length_c   1.000
_cell.angle_alpha   90.00
_cell.angle_beta   90.00
_cell.angle_gamma   90.00
#
_symmetry.space_group_name_H-M   'P 1'
#
loop_
_entity.id
_entity.type
_entity.pdbx_description
1 polymer ?
#
loop_
_entity_poly.entity_id
_entity_poly.type
_entity_poly.pdbx_seq_one_letter_code
_entity_poly.pdbx_strand_id
1 'polypeptide(L)'
;MDISSPGIARNNKKTPRCERHDTLLQAEELSEFAARFPAGHQAQMAFLLANYAGNASLVAALLGTGVRTVRRHCRGWPPPPGLRLRRALHRRVVDLVCPRCLSDRAVEQARQANREARRAARRLPRDPGGMDR
;
A
#
# COMPACT_ATOMS: atom_id res chain seq x y z
N MET A 1 -8.35 41.97 31.75
CA MET A 1 -7.03 42.08 31.10
C MET A 1 -6.55 40.68 30.80
N ASP A 2 -6.80 40.28 29.56
CA ASP A 2 -6.40 39.03 28.94
C ASP A 2 -4.89 38.89 28.84
N ILE A 3 -4.36 37.69 29.14
CA ILE A 3 -3.32 37.09 28.29
C ILE A 3 -3.66 35.61 28.17
N SER A 4 -4.13 35.28 26.97
CA SER A 4 -4.59 33.99 26.48
C SER A 4 -3.67 32.84 26.83
N SER A 5 -4.26 31.78 27.40
CA SER A 5 -3.71 30.43 27.34
C SER A 5 -3.33 30.09 25.89
N PRO A 6 -2.15 29.49 25.62
CA PRO A 6 -1.85 29.01 24.28
C PRO A 6 -2.77 27.84 23.97
N GLY A 7 -3.87 28.15 23.30
CA GLY A 7 -4.75 27.16 22.70
C GLY A 7 -3.94 26.34 21.72
N ILE A 8 -3.70 25.07 22.07
CA ILE A 8 -3.21 24.02 21.17
C ILE A 8 -4.35 23.74 20.16
N ALA A 9 -4.57 24.70 19.27
CA ALA A 9 -5.61 24.66 18.27
C ALA A 9 -5.13 23.81 17.08
N ARG A 10 -5.56 22.55 17.09
CA ARG A 10 -6.08 21.83 15.92
C ARG A 10 -5.21 21.89 14.66
N ASN A 11 -4.02 21.33 14.70
CA ASN A 11 -3.37 20.78 13.52
C ASN A 11 -2.80 19.40 13.84
N ASN A 12 -3.67 18.53 14.37
CA ASN A 12 -3.40 17.10 14.34
C ASN A 12 -3.46 16.68 12.87
N LYS A 13 -2.33 16.85 12.15
CA LYS A 13 -2.02 16.15 10.90
C LYS A 13 -2.27 14.68 11.21
N LYS A 14 -3.49 14.22 10.93
CA LYS A 14 -3.99 12.92 11.37
C LYS A 14 -2.94 11.89 11.00
N THR A 15 -2.33 11.28 12.01
CA THR A 15 -1.47 10.12 11.83
C THR A 15 -2.17 9.19 10.85
N PRO A 16 -1.47 8.71 9.81
CA PRO A 16 -2.06 7.77 8.88
C PRO A 16 -2.59 6.60 9.69
N ARG A 17 -3.79 6.12 9.33
CA ARG A 17 -4.43 5.01 10.01
C ARG A 17 -4.55 3.82 9.08
N CYS A 18 -4.29 2.64 9.63
CA CYS A 18 -4.55 1.39 8.96
C CYS A 18 -5.80 0.76 9.57
N GLU A 19 -6.95 0.82 8.87
CA GLU A 19 -8.24 0.30 9.39
C GLU A 19 -8.15 -1.14 9.93
N ARG A 20 -7.22 -1.95 9.40
CA ARG A 20 -6.99 -3.34 9.79
C ARG A 20 -6.10 -3.53 11.03
N HIS A 21 -5.15 -2.62 11.26
CA HIS A 21 -4.07 -2.81 12.24
C HIS A 21 -3.87 -1.62 13.20
N ASP A 22 -4.62 -0.52 13.08
CA ASP A 22 -4.43 0.73 13.85
C ASP A 22 -4.34 0.48 15.37
N THR A 23 -5.20 -0.42 15.87
CA THR A 23 -5.28 -0.77 17.29
C THR A 23 -4.18 -1.73 17.77
N LEU A 24 -3.43 -2.33 16.84
CA LEU A 24 -2.41 -3.33 17.11
C LEU A 24 -0.99 -2.79 16.97
N LEU A 25 -0.84 -1.58 16.42
CA LEU A 25 0.46 -0.96 16.23
C LEU A 25 0.99 -0.43 17.57
N GLN A 26 2.23 -0.80 17.89
CA GLN A 26 2.96 -0.20 19.01
C GLN A 26 3.34 1.25 18.70
N ALA A 27 3.73 2.03 19.71
CA ALA A 27 4.06 3.44 19.55
C ALA A 27 5.19 3.67 18.54
N GLU A 28 6.21 2.81 18.58
CA GLU A 28 7.32 2.80 17.64
C GLU A 28 6.83 2.50 16.22
N GLU A 29 5.99 1.46 16.04
CA GLU A 29 5.44 1.09 14.74
C GLU A 29 4.54 2.20 14.16
N LEU A 30 3.80 2.92 15.00
CA LEU A 30 3.01 4.09 14.60
C LEU A 30 3.91 5.23 14.12
N SER A 31 5.03 5.47 14.81
CA SER A 31 6.00 6.50 14.42
C SER A 31 6.67 6.17 13.08
N GLU A 32 7.07 4.91 12.87
CA GLU A 32 7.63 4.45 11.60
C GLU A 32 6.61 4.55 10.47
N PHE A 33 5.37 4.15 10.75
CA PHE A 33 4.29 4.23 9.79
C PHE A 33 4.03 5.68 9.36
N ALA A 34 3.96 6.60 10.31
CA ALA A 34 3.81 8.02 10.05
C ALA A 34 4.98 8.59 9.24
N ALA A 35 6.21 8.19 9.54
CA ALA A 35 7.41 8.66 8.85
C ALA A 35 7.48 8.19 7.39
N ARG A 36 7.06 6.95 7.11
CA ARG A 36 7.08 6.38 5.74
C ARG A 36 5.88 6.81 4.90
N PHE A 37 4.80 7.28 5.52
CA PHE A 37 3.57 7.59 4.79
C PHE A 37 3.69 8.90 3.99
N PRO A 38 3.52 8.88 2.66
CA PRO A 38 3.56 10.10 1.86
C PRO A 38 2.33 10.97 2.16
N ALA A 39 2.56 12.15 2.73
CA ALA A 39 1.49 13.07 3.11
C ALA A 39 0.92 13.80 1.89
N GLY A 40 -0.41 13.72 1.71
CA GLY A 40 -1.13 14.40 0.65
C GLY A 40 -1.29 13.58 -0.64
N HIS A 41 -2.34 13.87 -1.41
CA HIS A 41 -2.72 13.04 -2.56
C HIS A 41 -1.66 13.00 -3.68
N GLN A 42 -0.90 14.08 -3.87
CA GLN A 42 0.11 14.13 -4.92
C GLN A 42 1.29 13.23 -4.56
N ALA A 43 1.80 13.33 -3.33
CA ALA A 43 2.87 12.48 -2.82
C ALA A 43 2.43 11.00 -2.82
N GLN A 44 1.20 10.70 -2.41
CA GLN A 44 0.64 9.35 -2.47
C GLN A 44 0.57 8.80 -3.91
N MET A 45 0.16 9.62 -4.88
CA MET A 45 0.10 9.22 -6.29
C MET A 45 1.49 8.96 -6.86
N ALA A 46 2.45 9.84 -6.56
CA ALA A 46 3.85 9.70 -6.97
C ALA A 46 4.50 8.45 -6.34
N PHE A 47 4.22 8.19 -5.05
CA PHE A 47 4.67 6.99 -4.35
C PHE A 47 4.17 5.71 -5.03
N LEU A 48 2.88 5.64 -5.36
CA LEU A 48 2.34 4.47 -6.08
C LEU A 48 3.00 4.32 -7.46
N LEU A 49 3.17 5.40 -8.21
CA LEU A 49 3.86 5.34 -9.50
C LEU A 49 5.28 4.81 -9.35
N ALA A 50 6.06 5.29 -8.37
CA ALA A 50 7.40 4.79 -8.11
C ALA A 50 7.39 3.30 -7.72
N ASN A 51 6.51 2.88 -6.82
CA ASN A 51 6.37 1.50 -6.38
C ASN A 51 6.00 0.53 -7.53
N TYR A 52 5.29 1.03 -8.54
CA TYR A 52 4.90 0.26 -9.73
C TYR A 52 5.72 0.64 -10.98
N ALA A 53 6.98 1.06 -10.80
CA ALA A 53 7.94 1.33 -11.90
C ALA A 53 7.41 2.30 -12.98
N GLY A 54 6.65 3.32 -12.56
CA GLY A 54 6.06 4.32 -13.45
C GLY A 54 4.85 3.83 -14.25
N ASN A 55 4.35 2.62 -14.01
CA ASN A 55 3.24 2.05 -14.76
C ASN A 55 1.89 2.71 -14.39
N ALA A 56 1.59 3.82 -15.07
CA ALA A 56 0.37 4.58 -14.83
C ALA A 56 -0.91 3.81 -15.19
N SER A 57 -0.86 2.86 -16.12
CA SER A 57 -2.01 2.02 -16.47
C SER A 57 -2.38 1.08 -15.33
N LEU A 58 -1.38 0.44 -14.72
CA LEU A 58 -1.58 -0.42 -13.55
C LEU A 58 -2.10 0.38 -12.36
N VAL A 59 -1.50 1.54 -12.07
CA VAL A 59 -1.97 2.43 -10.99
C VAL A 59 -3.42 2.89 -11.24
N ALA A 60 -3.75 3.23 -12.48
CA ALA A 60 -5.12 3.62 -12.85
C ALA A 60 -6.12 2.48 -12.59
N ALA A 61 -5.79 1.24 -12.99
CA ALA A 61 -6.60 0.06 -12.71
C ALA A 61 -6.76 -0.21 -11.21
N LEU A 62 -5.66 -0.14 -10.43
CA LEU A 62 -5.67 -0.36 -8.98
C LEU A 62 -6.55 0.65 -8.22
N LEU A 63 -6.65 1.87 -8.75
CA LEU A 63 -7.44 2.96 -8.17
C LEU A 63 -8.84 3.08 -8.77
N GLY A 64 -9.19 2.27 -9.77
CA GLY A 64 -10.48 2.35 -10.49
C GLY A 64 -10.67 3.69 -11.19
N THR A 65 -9.62 4.23 -11.81
CA THR A 65 -9.64 5.55 -12.46
C THR A 65 -8.92 5.51 -13.81
N GLY A 66 -8.83 6.64 -14.51
CA GLY A 66 -8.15 6.76 -15.80
C GLY A 66 -6.68 7.16 -15.68
N VAL A 67 -5.86 6.76 -16.66
CA VAL A 67 -4.42 7.12 -16.74
C VAL A 67 -4.21 8.64 -16.77
N ARG A 68 -5.08 9.37 -17.48
CA ARG A 68 -5.04 10.84 -17.51
C ARG A 68 -5.22 11.44 -16.12
N THR A 69 -6.13 10.87 -15.32
CA THR A 69 -6.39 11.29 -13.93
C THR A 69 -5.17 11.06 -13.04
N VAL A 70 -4.52 9.90 -13.16
CA VAL A 70 -3.27 9.58 -12.46
C VAL A 70 -2.18 10.61 -12.78
N ARG A 71 -1.91 10.84 -14.07
CA ARG A 71 -0.88 11.79 -14.52
C ARG A 71 -1.19 13.22 -14.08
N ARG A 72 -2.44 13.65 -14.18
CA ARG A 72 -2.90 14.98 -13.73
C ARG A 72 -2.60 15.20 -12.25
N HIS A 73 -3.03 14.29 -11.38
CA HIS A 73 -2.87 14.45 -9.94
C HIS A 73 -1.42 14.23 -9.48
N CYS A 74 -0.62 13.46 -10.21
CA CYS A 74 0.83 13.39 -10.01
C CYS A 74 1.50 14.75 -10.24
N ARG A 75 1.00 15.56 -11.20
CA ARG A 75 1.48 16.91 -11.49
C ARG A 75 0.87 18.00 -10.58
N GLY A 76 -0.01 17.64 -9.65
CA GLY A 76 -0.67 18.59 -8.75
C GLY A 76 -1.73 19.48 -9.42
N TRP A 77 -2.20 19.11 -10.62
CA TRP A 77 -3.16 19.95 -11.35
C TRP A 77 -4.55 19.96 -10.69
N PRO A 78 -5.21 21.12 -10.59
CA PRO A 78 -6.57 21.24 -10.05
C PRO A 78 -7.61 20.63 -11.01
N PRO A 79 -8.83 20.29 -10.52
CA PRO A 79 -9.26 20.32 -9.12
C PRO A 79 -8.71 19.12 -8.33
N PRO A 80 -8.78 19.14 -6.99
CA PRO A 80 -8.32 18.02 -6.17
C PRO A 80 -9.08 16.71 -6.49
N PRO A 81 -8.45 15.55 -6.24
CA PRO A 81 -9.10 14.26 -6.47
C PRO A 81 -10.38 14.12 -5.62
N GLY A 82 -11.41 13.54 -6.24
CA GLY A 82 -12.68 13.25 -5.58
C GLY A 82 -12.53 12.29 -4.40
N LEU A 83 -13.53 12.28 -3.50
CA LEU A 83 -13.48 11.51 -2.24
C LEU A 83 -13.19 10.02 -2.45
N ARG A 84 -13.82 9.38 -3.46
CA ARG A 84 -13.59 7.97 -3.78
C ARG A 84 -12.11 7.70 -4.13
N LEU A 85 -11.53 8.53 -4.99
CA LEU A 85 -10.12 8.40 -5.38
C LEU A 85 -9.19 8.64 -4.19
N ARG A 86 -9.48 9.64 -3.35
CA ARG A 86 -8.69 9.88 -2.12
C ARG A 86 -8.70 8.67 -1.19
N ARG A 87 -9.85 8.03 -0.98
CA ARG A 87 -9.97 6.83 -0.14
C ARG A 87 -9.24 5.63 -0.74
N ALA A 88 -9.41 5.39 -2.03
CA ALA A 88 -8.72 4.31 -2.74
C ALA A 88 -7.19 4.50 -2.68
N LEU A 89 -6.74 5.72 -2.95
CA LEU A 89 -5.33 6.10 -2.89
C LEU A 89 -4.75 5.90 -1.48
N HIS A 90 -5.42 6.44 -0.46
CA HIS A 90 -5.02 6.26 0.94
C HIS A 90 -4.89 4.78 1.29
N ARG A 91 -5.92 3.96 1.02
CA ARG A 91 -5.89 2.52 1.30
C ARG A 91 -4.72 1.82 0.63
N ARG A 92 -4.49 2.08 -0.67
CA ARG A 92 -3.38 1.45 -1.40
C ARG A 92 -2.01 1.84 -0.86
N VAL A 93 -1.83 3.07 -0.43
CA VAL A 93 -0.58 3.50 0.19
C VAL A 93 -0.42 2.86 1.58
N VAL A 94 -1.49 2.81 2.38
CA VAL A 94 -1.48 2.15 3.69
C VAL A 94 -1.07 0.67 3.57
N ASP A 95 -1.62 -0.05 2.60
CA ASP A 95 -1.30 -1.47 2.36
C ASP A 95 0.19 -1.70 2.08
N LEU A 96 0.88 -0.70 1.51
CA LEU A 96 2.29 -0.78 1.14
C LEU A 96 3.25 -0.24 2.20
N VAL A 97 2.74 0.48 3.21
CA VAL A 97 3.59 1.21 4.17
C VAL A 97 3.35 0.78 5.61
N CYS A 98 2.16 0.24 5.93
CA CYS A 98 1.87 -0.28 7.26
C CYS A 98 2.79 -1.47 7.59
N PRO A 99 3.56 -1.43 8.69
CA PRO A 99 4.49 -2.50 9.06
C PRO A 99 3.81 -3.88 9.14
N ARG A 100 2.60 -3.93 9.70
CA ARG A 100 1.83 -5.18 9.83
C ARG A 100 1.29 -5.68 8.50
N CYS A 101 0.80 -4.80 7.62
CA CYS A 101 0.41 -5.21 6.26
C CYS A 101 1.60 -5.77 5.47
N LEU A 102 2.79 -5.18 5.63
CA LEU A 102 4.01 -5.68 5.00
C LEU A 102 4.39 -7.07 5.52
N SER A 103 4.34 -7.27 6.84
CA SER A 103 4.57 -8.58 7.47
C SER A 103 3.56 -9.63 7.00
N ASP A 104 2.27 -9.30 7.00
CA ASP A 104 1.20 -10.19 6.53
C ASP A 104 1.45 -10.62 5.07
N ARG A 105 1.80 -9.67 4.21
CA ARG A 105 2.09 -9.94 2.80
C ARG A 105 3.31 -10.84 2.64
N ALA A 106 4.36 -10.63 3.44
CA ALA A 106 5.54 -11.49 3.41
C ALA A 106 5.20 -12.94 3.82
N VAL A 107 4.36 -13.12 4.84
CA VAL A 107 3.88 -14.45 5.25
C VAL A 107 3.05 -15.10 4.14
N GLU A 108 2.15 -14.36 3.50
CA GLU A 108 1.35 -14.85 2.38
C GLU A 108 2.22 -15.27 1.18
N GLN A 109 3.22 -14.47 0.84
CA GLN A 109 4.19 -14.79 -0.22
C GLN A 109 4.98 -16.06 0.08
N ALA A 110 5.48 -16.22 1.31
CA ALA A 110 6.20 -17.43 1.72
C ALA A 110 5.30 -18.68 1.65
N ARG A 111 4.04 -18.57 2.08
CA ARG A 111 3.05 -19.65 1.96
C ARG A 111 2.79 -20.01 0.51
N GLN A 112 2.66 -19.01 -0.35
CA GLN A 112 2.42 -19.21 -1.78
C GLN A 112 3.62 -19.91 -2.44
N ALA A 113 4.84 -19.44 -2.20
CA ALA A 113 6.06 -20.07 -2.71
C ALA A 113 6.19 -21.54 -2.28
N ASN A 114 5.83 -21.86 -1.03
CA ASN A 114 5.84 -23.24 -0.54
C ASN A 114 4.79 -24.11 -1.28
N ARG A 115 3.57 -23.58 -1.49
CA ARG A 115 2.55 -24.28 -2.28
C ARG A 115 3.00 -24.52 -3.72
N GLU A 116 3.67 -23.55 -4.34
CA GLU A 116 4.21 -23.65 -5.69
C GLU A 116 5.34 -24.68 -5.77
N ALA A 117 6.28 -24.66 -4.82
CA ALA A 117 7.34 -25.67 -4.71
C ALA A 117 6.76 -27.09 -4.57
N ARG A 118 5.74 -27.27 -3.72
CA ARG A 118 5.03 -28.55 -3.58
C ARG A 118 4.33 -28.98 -4.86
N ARG A 119 3.74 -28.06 -5.62
CA ARG A 119 3.13 -28.35 -6.92
C ARG A 119 4.18 -28.72 -7.96
N ALA A 120 5.30 -28.01 -8.01
CA ALA A 120 6.41 -28.30 -8.91
C ALA A 120 7.02 -29.69 -8.62
N ALA A 121 7.23 -30.04 -7.35
CA ALA A 121 7.72 -31.36 -6.95
C ALA A 121 6.78 -32.49 -7.39
N ARG A 122 5.46 -32.28 -7.39
CA ARG A 122 4.47 -33.26 -7.88
C ARG A 122 4.36 -33.36 -9.40
N ARG A 123 4.89 -32.37 -10.13
CA ARG A 123 4.93 -32.35 -11.60
C ARG A 123 6.23 -32.93 -12.17
N LEU A 124 7.16 -33.33 -11.31
CA LEU A 124 8.30 -34.15 -11.75
C LEU A 124 7.74 -35.39 -12.46
N PRO A 125 8.23 -35.72 -13.67
CA PRO A 125 7.75 -36.90 -14.39
C PRO A 125 7.89 -38.11 -13.47
N ARG A 126 6.79 -38.85 -13.28
CA ARG A 126 6.90 -40.25 -12.88
C ARG A 126 7.74 -40.89 -13.96
N ASP A 127 8.90 -41.41 -13.59
CA ASP A 127 9.80 -42.15 -14.46
C ASP A 127 8.98 -43.14 -15.31
N PRO A 128 8.90 -42.99 -16.66
CA PRO A 128 8.33 -44.02 -17.51
C PRO A 128 9.47 -45.00 -17.83
N GLY A 129 9.93 -45.74 -16.83
CA GLY A 129 11.03 -46.70 -16.96
C GLY A 129 11.04 -47.68 -15.78
N GLY A 130 10.77 -48.97 -15.91
CA GLY A 130 10.53 -49.73 -17.12
C GLY A 130 9.67 -50.96 -16.85
N MET A 131 8.83 -51.26 -17.82
CA MET A 131 8.24 -52.57 -18.01
C MET A 131 9.35 -53.57 -18.35
N ASP A 132 9.30 -54.68 -17.63
CA ASP A 132 9.60 -56.06 -18.04
C ASP A 132 10.99 -56.39 -18.61
N ARG A 133 11.72 -57.18 -17.81
CA ARG A 133 12.58 -58.27 -18.30
C ARG A 133 12.13 -59.57 -17.65
#